data_AF-A0A960XLV6-F1
#
_entry.id   AF-A0A960XLV6-F1
#
_cell.length_a   1.000
_cell.length_b   1.000
_cell.length_c   1.000
_cell.angle_alpha   90.00
_cell.angle_beta   90.00
_cell.angle_gamma   90.00
#
_symmetry.space_group_name_H-M   'P 1'
#
loop_
_entity.id
_entity.type
_entity.pdbx_description
1 polymer ?
#
loop_
_entity_poly.entity_id
_entity_poly.type
_entity_poly.pdbx_seq_one_letter_code
_entity_poly.pdbx_strand_id
1 'polypeptide(L)'
;MKIDSETLQLLSHSMATCLNAGYGPKQALELSVRGLRSKVLRRVVRAALPRCDQGLPLSDALEPWARCLPHYYLPILRAGEAGGRQVEA
;
A
#
# COMPACT_ATOMS: atom_id res chain seq x y z
N MET A 1 17.70 5.73 0.64
CA MET A 1 16.76 6.73 1.19
C MET A 1 15.54 5.98 1.71
N LYS A 2 15.24 6.10 3.01
CA LYS A 2 14.09 5.44 3.65
C LYS A 2 12.87 6.36 3.62
N ILE A 3 11.68 5.78 3.60
CA ILE A 3 10.40 6.48 3.73
C ILE A 3 10.11 6.63 5.23
N ASP A 4 9.82 7.85 5.67
CA ASP A 4 9.50 8.16 7.06
C ASP A 4 8.13 7.63 7.48
N SER A 5 7.96 7.44 8.79
CA SER A 5 6.73 6.89 9.37
C SER A 5 5.52 7.81 9.18
N GLU A 6 5.70 9.13 9.24
CA GLU A 6 4.60 10.11 9.06
C GLU A 6 3.98 9.99 7.67
N THR A 7 4.81 9.94 6.63
CA THR A 7 4.38 9.73 5.24
C THR A 7 3.60 8.43 5.09
N LEU A 8 4.02 7.35 5.76
CA LEU A 8 3.33 6.06 5.70
C LEU A 8 2.03 6.06 6.51
N GLN A 9 1.95 6.80 7.61
CA GLN A 9 0.70 6.99 8.36
C GLN A 9 -0.33 7.73 7.51
N LEU A 10 0.07 8.81 6.84
CA LEU A 10 -0.78 9.55 5.91
C LEU A 10 -1.25 8.66 4.74
N LEU A 11 -0.34 7.87 4.17
CA LEU A 11 -0.69 6.90 3.13
C LEU A 11 -1.75 5.91 3.62
N SER A 12 -1.52 5.27 4.78
CA SER A 12 -2.44 4.27 5.33
C SER A 12 -3.80 4.87 5.67
N HIS A 13 -3.85 6.11 6.17
CA HIS A 13 -5.11 6.81 6.44
C HIS A 13 -5.89 7.08 5.15
N SER A 14 -5.24 7.64 4.13
CA SER A 14 -5.87 7.84 2.81
C SER A 14 -6.34 6.52 2.19
N MET A 15 -5.57 5.44 2.35
CA MET A 15 -5.96 4.12 1.86
C MET A 15 -7.19 3.61 2.57
N ALA A 16 -7.28 3.74 3.89
CA ALA A 16 -8.47 3.36 4.66
C ALA A 16 -9.71 4.14 4.18
N THR A 17 -9.58 5.44 3.91
CA THR A 17 -10.67 6.25 3.32
C THR A 17 -11.11 5.74 1.96
N CYS A 18 -10.17 5.41 1.06
CA CYS A 18 -10.51 4.83 -0.23
C CYS A 18 -11.15 3.45 -0.11
N LEU A 19 -10.63 2.58 0.75
CA LEU A 19 -11.20 1.24 0.98
C LEU A 19 -12.64 1.34 1.51
N ASN A 20 -12.88 2.23 2.49
CA ASN A 20 -14.21 2.48 3.02
C ASN A 20 -15.20 3.06 1.99
N ALA A 21 -14.69 3.76 0.97
CA ALA A 21 -15.47 4.24 -0.16
C ALA A 21 -15.73 3.17 -1.25
N GLY A 22 -15.32 1.92 -1.02
CA GLY A 22 -15.54 0.79 -1.93
C GLY A 22 -14.48 0.63 -3.02
N TYR A 23 -13.38 1.38 -2.98
CA TYR A 23 -12.27 1.16 -3.90
C TYR A 23 -11.50 -0.10 -3.53
N GLY A 24 -11.05 -0.85 -4.53
CA GLY A 24 -10.17 -2.01 -4.31
C GLY A 24 -8.77 -1.60 -3.80
N PRO A 25 -8.00 -2.52 -3.18
CA PRO A 25 -6.70 -2.22 -2.58
C PRO A 25 -5.70 -1.51 -3.51
N LYS A 26 -5.61 -1.96 -4.77
CA LYS A 26 -4.76 -1.33 -5.80
C LYS A 26 -5.16 0.14 -6.03
N GLN A 27 -6.45 0.39 -6.29
CA GLN A 27 -6.94 1.75 -6.53
C GLN A 27 -6.77 2.63 -5.30
N ALA A 28 -7.02 2.10 -4.11
CA ALA A 28 -6.79 2.81 -2.86
C ALA A 28 -5.33 3.24 -2.71
N LEU A 29 -4.37 2.35 -2.98
CA LEU A 29 -2.93 2.67 -2.95
C LEU A 29 -2.56 3.74 -3.99
N GLU A 30 -3.06 3.60 -5.22
CA GLU A 30 -2.79 4.53 -6.32
C GLU A 30 -3.34 5.94 -6.03
N LEU A 31 -4.57 6.05 -5.53
CA LEU A 31 -5.19 7.34 -5.21
C LEU A 31 -4.49 8.00 -4.02
N SER A 32 -4.18 7.21 -2.99
CA SER A 32 -3.57 7.71 -1.75
C SER A 32 -2.19 8.30 -1.96
N VAL A 33 -1.38 7.73 -2.85
CA VAL A 33 -0.01 8.22 -3.08
C VAL A 33 0.04 9.56 -3.84
N ARG A 34 -1.02 9.92 -4.56
CA ARG A 34 -1.09 11.16 -5.38
C ARG A 34 -1.04 12.42 -4.50
N GLY A 35 -1.61 12.38 -3.30
CA GLY A 35 -1.65 13.51 -2.37
C GLY A 35 -0.39 13.72 -1.53
N LEU A 36 0.53 12.76 -1.51
CA LEU A 36 1.73 12.81 -0.67
C LEU A 36 2.86 13.61 -1.34
N ARG A 37 3.85 14.07 -0.57
CA ARG A 37 5.02 14.80 -1.12
C ARG A 37 6.21 13.90 -1.46
N SER A 38 6.30 12.71 -0.88
CA SER A 38 7.43 11.79 -1.04
C SER A 38 7.59 11.26 -2.48
N LYS A 39 8.63 11.73 -3.18
CA LYS A 39 9.00 11.26 -4.53
C LYS A 39 9.42 9.78 -4.52
N VAL A 40 10.08 9.32 -3.46
CA VAL A 40 10.52 7.93 -3.32
C VAL A 40 9.31 7.01 -3.20
N LEU A 41 8.36 7.34 -2.32
CA LEU A 41 7.14 6.55 -2.16
C LEU A 41 6.32 6.50 -3.46
N ARG A 42 6.15 7.64 -4.16
CA ARG A 42 5.49 7.66 -5.48
C ARG A 42 6.15 6.72 -6.48
N ARG A 43 7.49 6.68 -6.53
CA ARG A 43 8.23 5.79 -7.43
C ARG A 43 8.05 4.32 -7.03
N VAL A 44 8.12 4.01 -5.74
CA VAL A 44 7.89 2.65 -5.21
C VAL A 44 6.49 2.18 -5.58
N VAL A 45 5.45 2.97 -5.26
CA VAL A 45 4.06 2.62 -5.58
C VAL A 45 3.86 2.43 -7.08
N ARG A 46 4.34 3.37 -7.91
CA ARG A 46 4.22 3.26 -9.38
C ARG A 46 4.84 1.97 -9.92
N ALA A 47 5.94 1.51 -9.33
CA ALA A 47 6.59 0.29 -9.74
C ALA A 47 5.93 -0.98 -9.16
N ALA A 48 5.17 -0.86 -8.08
CA ALA A 48 4.39 -1.94 -7.48
C ALA A 48 3.02 -2.15 -8.18
N LEU A 49 2.40 -1.10 -8.72
CA LEU A 49 1.07 -1.21 -9.36
C LEU A 49 1.00 -2.27 -10.48
N PRO A 50 1.97 -2.39 -11.41
CA PRO A 50 1.93 -3.43 -12.44
C PRO A 50 2.03 -4.85 -11.88
N ARG A 51 2.64 -5.03 -10.70
CA ARG A 51 2.67 -6.33 -10.01
C ARG A 51 1.31 -6.69 -9.43
N CYS A 52 0.60 -5.70 -8.91
CA CYS A 52 -0.77 -5.87 -8.43
C CYS A 52 -1.71 -6.25 -9.58
N ASP A 53 -1.49 -5.68 -10.78
CA ASP A 53 -2.23 -6.04 -12.00
C ASP A 53 -2.03 -7.50 -12.43
N GLN A 54 -0.95 -8.14 -11.99
CA GLN A 54 -0.68 -9.57 -12.21
C GLN A 54 -1.29 -10.46 -11.11
N GLY A 55 -2.09 -9.88 -10.20
CA GLY A 55 -2.75 -10.61 -9.12
C GLY A 55 -1.95 -10.73 -7.83
N LEU A 56 -0.77 -10.10 -7.74
CA LEU A 56 -0.01 -10.10 -6.48
C LEU A 56 -0.70 -9.23 -5.42
N PRO A 57 -0.72 -9.68 -4.15
CA PRO A 57 -1.06 -8.82 -3.01
C PRO A 57 -0.18 -7.56 -2.98
N LEU A 58 -0.69 -6.45 -2.47
CA LEU A 58 0.03 -5.18 -2.29
C LEU A 58 1.32 -5.37 -1.49
N SER A 59 1.26 -6.15 -0.40
CA SER A 59 2.43 -6.45 0.43
C SER A 59 3.55 -7.13 -0.37
N ASP A 60 3.20 -8.12 -1.19
CA ASP A 60 4.16 -8.83 -2.04
C ASP A 60 4.62 -7.98 -3.22
N ALA A 61 3.74 -7.15 -3.77
CA ALA A 61 4.08 -6.18 -4.81
C ALA A 61 5.08 -5.13 -4.31
N LEU A 62 5.05 -4.78 -3.02
CA LEU A 62 5.93 -3.79 -2.37
C LEU A 62 7.22 -4.39 -1.79
N GLU A 63 7.27 -5.71 -1.56
CA GLU A 63 8.43 -6.43 -1.00
C GLU A 63 9.78 -6.10 -1.67
N PRO A 64 9.89 -5.93 -3.01
CA PRO A 64 11.16 -5.54 -3.65
C PRO A 64 11.75 -4.21 -3.16
N TRP A 65 10.93 -3.39 -2.47
CA TRP A 65 11.33 -2.13 -1.86
C TRP A 65 11.29 -2.15 -0.34
N ALA A 66 11.28 -3.33 0.31
CA ALA A 66 11.29 -3.48 1.77
C ALA A 66 12.40 -2.65 2.45
N ARG A 67 13.59 -2.56 1.84
CA ARG A 67 14.70 -1.71 2.34
C ARG A 67 14.39 -0.21 2.46
N CYS A 68 13.38 0.27 1.73
CA CYS A 68 12.91 1.66 1.77
C CYS A 68 11.79 1.87 2.80
N LEU A 69 11.21 0.79 3.34
CA LEU A 69 10.08 0.80 4.25
C LEU A 69 10.55 0.48 5.68
N PRO A 70 9.85 0.97 6.71
CA PRO A 70 10.00 0.45 8.06
C PRO A 70 9.67 -1.05 8.10
N HIS A 71 10.41 -1.82 8.91
CA HIS A 71 10.33 -3.29 8.91
C HIS A 71 8.93 -3.81 9.29
N TYR A 72 8.14 -3.02 10.02
CA TYR A 72 6.79 -3.36 10.43
C TYR A 72 5.74 -3.14 9.33
N TYR A 73 6.03 -2.35 8.29
CA TYR A 73 5.00 -1.86 7.37
C TYR A 73 4.40 -2.98 6.51
N LEU A 74 5.24 -3.82 5.90
CA LEU A 74 4.79 -4.95 5.07
C LEU A 74 4.03 -6.01 5.88
N PRO A 75 4.48 -6.41 7.10
CA PRO A 75 3.69 -7.28 7.98
C PRO A 75 2.28 -6.75 8.29
N ILE A 76 2.14 -5.47 8.61
CA ILE A 76 0.83 -4.86 8.89
C ILE A 76 -0.03 -4.85 7.63
N LEU A 77 0.55 -4.50 6.48
CA LEU A 77 -0.17 -4.51 5.21
C LEU A 77 -0.66 -5.93 4.88
N ARG A 78 0.17 -6.96 5.04
CA ARG A 78 -0.23 -8.37 4.89
C ARG A 78 -1.41 -8.74 5.78
N ALA A 79 -1.36 -8.34 7.06
CA ALA A 79 -2.43 -8.61 8.00
C ALA A 79 -3.74 -7.93 7.57
N GLY A 80 -3.67 -6.68 7.11
CA GLY A 80 -4.82 -5.96 6.55
C GLY A 80 -5.39 -6.62 5.30
N GLU A 81 -4.53 -7.08 4.38
CA GLU A 81 -4.96 -7.79 3.17
C GLU A 81 -5.59 -9.16 3.47
N ALA A 82 -5.07 -9.87 4.47
CA ALA A 82 -5.65 -11.14 4.92
C ALA A 82 -7.00 -10.93 5.61
N GLY A 83 -7.14 -9.88 6.42
CA GLY A 83 -8.39 -9.51 7.09
C GLY A 83 -9.50 -9.05 6.14
N GLY A 84 -9.16 -8.61 4.92
CA GLY A 84 -10.10 -8.19 3.88
C GLY A 84 -10.69 -9.31 3.01
N ARG A 85 -10.42 -10.59 3.32
CA ARG A 85 -10.95 -11.77 2.59
C ARG A 85 -11.81 -12.68 3.46
N GLN A 86 -12.84 -12.12 4.09
CA GLN A 86 -13.98 -12.91 4.60
C GLN A 86 -15.29 -12.25 4.13
N VAL A 87 -15.53 -12.32 2.82
CA VAL A 87 -16.88 -12.56 2.35
C VAL A 87 -17.03 -14.08 2.23
N GLU A 88 -18.09 -14.60 2.85
CA GLU A 88 -18.57 -15.98 2.87
C GLU A 88 -18.00 -16.93 3.95
N ALA A 89 -18.77 -17.08 5.02
CA ALA A 89 -19.42 -18.35 5.37
C ALA A 89 -20.84 -18.06 5.91
#